data_AF-A0A0N1J591-F1
#
_entry.id   AF-A0A0N1J591-F1
#
_cell.length_a   1.000
_cell.length_b   1.000
_cell.length_c   1.000
_cell.angle_alpha   90.00
_cell.angle_beta   90.00
_cell.angle_gamma   90.00
#
_symmetry.space_group_name_H-M   'P 1'
#
loop_
_entity.id
_entity.type
_entity.pdbx_description
1 polymer ?
#
loop_
_entity_poly.entity_id
_entity_poly.type
_entity_poly.pdbx_seq_one_letter_code
_entity_poly.pdbx_strand_id
1 'polypeptide(L)'
;MPSATTRDLSGKAPLFMYLSGGEKDRLPPGEYIRVVAQSTGPDKKVVRHDFALHNRGARLCRLLDSLLDSVDVDLKRKADPVQGPIPPVVLPQATREGCECIFAYLDLIQTRVPTLLSKPLRAPLEELVYDWEMNYLLEQCLMGKAHESKSSIALCRTLAKRGPSSMDRILEVAMLADFLLIEPLRDLTCGMLASLALTAGSEKELLQLCGLDHTLTEEELEPLYKQLPFLRPEDGFA
;
A
#
# COMPACT_ATOMS: atom_id res chain seq x y z
N MET A 1 9.62 31.05 19.09
CA MET A 1 9.70 29.86 18.22
C MET A 1 10.27 28.72 19.04
N PRO A 2 9.47 27.73 19.48
CA PRO A 2 10.02 26.57 20.15
C PRO A 2 10.50 25.57 19.08
N SER A 3 11.78 25.21 19.12
CA SER A 3 12.35 24.15 18.31
C SER A 3 11.71 22.81 18.69
N ALA A 4 11.09 22.13 17.73
CA ALA A 4 10.69 20.75 17.90
C ALA A 4 11.94 19.90 18.14
N THR A 5 12.07 19.40 19.36
CA THR A 5 13.09 18.42 19.72
C THR A 5 12.78 17.13 18.97
N THR A 6 13.59 16.83 17.95
CA THR A 6 13.71 15.51 17.34
C THR A 6 14.04 14.52 18.45
N ARG A 7 13.03 13.73 18.87
CA ARG A 7 13.24 12.60 19.76
C ARG A 7 14.12 11.58 19.02
N ASP A 8 15.35 11.44 19.48
CA ASP A 8 16.28 10.41 19.05
C ASP A 8 15.72 9.02 19.41
N LEU A 9 15.45 8.19 18.40
CA LEU A 9 14.83 6.85 18.54
C LEU A 9 15.85 5.72 18.39
N SER A 10 17.15 6.01 18.38
CA SER A 10 18.24 5.06 18.11
C SER A 10 18.34 3.86 19.07
N GLY A 11 17.57 3.82 20.16
CA GLY A 11 17.46 2.69 21.09
C GLY A 11 16.13 1.90 21.07
N LYS A 12 15.20 2.20 20.14
CA LYS A 12 13.90 1.49 20.10
C LYS A 12 13.99 0.22 19.26
N ALA A 13 13.36 -0.86 19.75
CA ALA A 13 13.24 -2.13 19.03
C ALA A 13 12.69 -1.88 17.60
N PRO A 14 13.14 -2.60 16.56
CA PRO A 14 12.71 -2.34 15.19
C PRO A 14 11.20 -2.57 15.05
N LEU A 15 10.54 -1.79 14.19
CA LEU A 15 9.09 -1.93 13.99
C LEU A 15 8.73 -3.30 13.43
N PHE A 16 9.52 -3.81 12.49
CA PHE A 16 9.33 -5.13 11.92
C PHE A 16 10.66 -5.83 11.66
N MET A 17 10.62 -7.16 11.60
CA MET A 17 11.74 -8.01 11.20
C MET A 17 11.25 -9.16 10.33
N TYR A 18 12.02 -9.50 9.30
CA TYR A 18 11.78 -10.70 8.51
C TYR A 18 12.30 -11.94 9.23
N LEU A 19 11.48 -12.99 9.32
CA LEU A 19 11.79 -14.24 10.01
C LEU A 19 12.23 -15.29 9.00
N SER A 20 13.54 -15.40 8.78
CA SER A 20 14.14 -16.23 7.73
C SER A 20 13.96 -17.74 7.97
N GLY A 21 13.82 -18.18 9.22
CA GLY A 21 13.48 -19.56 9.57
C GLY A 21 11.98 -19.86 9.55
N GLY A 22 11.15 -18.89 9.13
CA GLY A 22 9.73 -19.07 8.89
C GLY A 22 8.96 -19.48 10.14
N GLU A 23 8.13 -20.52 10.03
CA GLU A 23 7.25 -21.03 11.09
C GLU A 23 7.97 -21.48 12.37
N LYS A 24 9.28 -21.75 12.29
CA LYS A 24 10.07 -22.26 13.43
C LYS A 24 10.77 -21.16 14.21
N ASP A 25 10.91 -19.97 13.63
CA ASP A 25 11.57 -18.86 14.30
C ASP A 25 10.74 -18.41 15.48
N ARG A 26 11.40 -18.03 16.57
CA ARG A 26 10.73 -17.39 17.68
C ARG A 26 10.53 -15.92 17.36
N LEU A 27 9.44 -15.36 17.87
CA LEU A 27 9.31 -13.92 17.91
C LEU A 27 10.40 -13.35 18.82
N PRO A 28 10.91 -12.15 18.49
CA PRO A 28 11.82 -11.43 19.36
C PRO A 28 11.19 -11.22 20.74
N PRO A 29 12.01 -11.14 21.81
CA PRO A 29 11.51 -10.78 23.12
C PRO A 29 10.87 -9.39 23.07
N GLY A 30 9.60 -9.29 23.49
CA GLY A 30 8.85 -8.04 23.49
C GLY A 30 7.45 -8.19 22.91
N GLU A 31 6.85 -7.05 22.60
CA GLU A 31 5.48 -6.92 22.09
C GLU A 31 5.45 -7.04 20.56
N TYR A 32 5.63 -8.26 20.05
CA TYR A 32 5.54 -8.58 18.63
C TYR A 32 4.39 -9.55 18.35
N ILE A 33 3.79 -9.40 17.17
CA ILE A 33 2.87 -10.37 16.57
C ILE A 33 3.51 -10.96 15.32
N ARG A 34 3.07 -12.17 14.95
CA ARG A 34 3.46 -12.78 13.68
C ARG A 34 2.50 -12.35 12.57
N VAL A 35 3.06 -11.82 11.48
CA VAL A 35 2.34 -11.57 10.22
C VAL A 35 2.90 -12.50 9.16
N VAL A 36 2.04 -13.14 8.38
CA VAL A 36 2.39 -14.15 7.38
C VAL A 36 1.87 -13.69 6.03
N ALA A 37 2.77 -13.29 5.14
CA ALA A 37 2.43 -12.99 3.76
C ALA A 37 2.47 -14.27 2.91
N GLN A 38 1.44 -14.47 2.10
CA GLN A 38 1.34 -15.61 1.20
C GLN A 38 1.13 -15.11 -0.23
N SER A 39 2.03 -15.46 -1.14
CA SER A 39 1.87 -15.18 -2.57
C SER A 39 1.90 -16.49 -3.37
N THR A 40 1.33 -16.46 -4.58
CA THR A 40 1.42 -17.60 -5.49
C THR A 40 2.59 -17.38 -6.43
N GLY A 41 3.58 -18.26 -6.37
CA GLY A 41 4.73 -18.24 -7.26
C GLY A 41 4.37 -18.64 -8.70
N PRO A 42 5.29 -18.44 -9.66
CA PRO A 42 5.08 -18.77 -11.07
C PRO A 42 4.83 -20.27 -11.31
N ASP A 43 5.29 -21.13 -10.41
CA ASP A 43 5.04 -22.58 -10.41
C ASP A 43 3.73 -22.97 -9.71
N LYS A 44 2.85 -22.00 -9.43
CA LYS A 44 1.60 -22.15 -8.67
C LYS A 44 1.79 -22.63 -7.22
N LYS A 45 3.01 -22.63 -6.70
CA LYS A 45 3.25 -22.95 -5.29
C LYS A 45 3.05 -21.70 -4.44
N VAL A 46 2.52 -21.92 -3.24
CA VAL A 46 2.40 -20.86 -2.24
C VAL A 46 3.79 -20.56 -1.69
N VAL A 47 4.23 -19.32 -1.86
CA VAL A 47 5.42 -18.78 -1.23
C VAL A 47 4.99 -18.10 0.07
N ARG A 48 5.65 -18.46 1.17
CA ARG A 48 5.32 -17.98 2.52
C ARG A 48 6.45 -17.09 3.05
N HIS A 49 6.08 -15.93 3.59
CA HIS A 49 7.00 -14.99 4.21
C HIS A 49 6.49 -14.60 5.60
N ASP A 50 7.30 -14.84 6.63
CA ASP A 50 6.94 -14.55 8.02
C ASP A 50 7.64 -13.27 8.48
N PHE A 51 6.90 -12.44 9.20
CA PHE A 51 7.37 -11.20 9.79
C PHE A 51 7.00 -11.15 11.26
N ALA A 52 7.90 -10.60 12.07
CA ALA A 52 7.57 -10.10 13.39
C ALA A 52 7.23 -8.62 13.25
N LEU A 53 5.99 -8.22 13.55
CA LEU A 53 5.54 -6.83 13.59
C LEU A 53 5.33 -6.41 15.03
N HIS A 54 5.95 -5.31 15.45
CA HIS A 54 5.79 -4.78 16.80
C HIS A 54 4.37 -4.23 16.99
N ASN A 55 3.78 -4.46 18.17
CA ASN A 55 2.46 -3.97 18.56
C ASN A 55 2.27 -2.47 18.26
N ARG A 56 3.29 -1.63 18.45
CA ARG A 56 3.21 -0.20 18.16
C ARG A 56 2.89 0.10 16.68
N GLY A 57 3.37 -0.75 15.77
CA GLY A 57 3.05 -0.67 14.34
C GLY A 57 1.70 -1.33 14.06
N ALA A 58 1.46 -2.51 14.62
CA ALA A 58 0.21 -3.22 14.46
C ALA A 58 -1.01 -2.37 14.89
N ARG A 59 -0.91 -1.60 15.97
CA ARG A 59 -1.98 -0.70 16.44
C ARG A 59 -2.30 0.47 15.51
N LEU A 60 -1.44 0.76 14.54
CA LEU A 60 -1.73 1.72 13.48
C LEU A 60 -2.62 1.11 12.38
N CYS A 61 -2.82 -0.21 12.39
CA CYS A 61 -3.77 -0.92 11.55
C CYS A 61 -5.04 -1.18 12.37
N ARG A 62 -6.17 -0.56 12.01
CA ARG A 62 -7.41 -0.67 12.79
C ARG A 62 -7.89 -2.12 12.96
N LEU A 63 -7.66 -2.97 11.95
CA LEU A 63 -7.97 -4.41 12.04
C LEU A 63 -7.17 -5.09 13.16
N LEU A 64 -5.87 -4.80 13.25
CA LEU A 64 -4.96 -5.43 14.21
C LEU A 64 -5.11 -4.84 15.60
N ASP A 65 -5.38 -3.53 15.71
CA ASP A 65 -5.67 -2.86 16.97
C ASP A 65 -6.85 -3.53 17.69
N SER A 66 -7.94 -3.80 16.97
CA SER A 66 -9.11 -4.52 17.50
C SER A 66 -8.77 -5.94 17.99
N LEU A 67 -7.84 -6.63 17.32
CA LEU A 67 -7.37 -7.95 17.73
C LEU A 67 -6.49 -7.88 18.98
N LEU A 68 -5.63 -6.87 19.07
CA LEU A 68 -4.74 -6.65 20.22
C LEU A 68 -5.52 -6.25 21.47
N ASP A 69 -6.53 -5.39 21.35
CA ASP A 69 -7.40 -4.99 22.47
C ASP A 69 -8.08 -6.20 23.12
N SER A 70 -8.46 -7.20 22.32
CA SER A 70 -9.05 -8.44 22.85
C SER A 70 -8.09 -9.24 23.73
N VAL A 71 -6.78 -9.10 23.51
CA VAL A 71 -5.75 -9.79 24.30
C VAL A 71 -5.38 -9.02 25.55
N ASP A 72 -5.37 -7.69 25.50
CA ASP A 72 -5.09 -6.87 26.69
C ASP A 72 -6.11 -7.11 27.82
N VAL A 73 -7.34 -7.45 27.46
CA VAL A 73 -8.40 -7.82 28.41
C VAL A 73 -8.18 -9.23 28.99
N ASP A 74 -7.58 -10.14 28.23
CA ASP A 74 -7.30 -11.53 28.64
C ASP A 74 -5.92 -11.65 29.31
N LEU A 75 -5.79 -11.07 30.50
CA LEU A 75 -4.57 -11.05 31.34
C LEU A 75 -3.99 -12.43 31.71
N LYS A 76 -4.62 -13.54 31.30
CA LYS A 76 -4.23 -14.92 31.65
C LYS A 76 -3.60 -15.69 30.50
N ARG A 77 -3.55 -15.15 29.28
CA ARG A 77 -2.91 -15.85 28.14
C ARG A 77 -1.38 -15.78 28.24
N LYS A 78 -0.75 -16.94 28.40
CA LYS A 78 0.70 -17.07 28.13
C LYS A 78 0.91 -16.96 26.62
N ALA A 79 1.64 -15.94 26.19
CA ALA A 79 2.02 -15.78 24.79
C ALA A 79 2.89 -16.97 24.34
N ASP A 80 2.57 -17.52 23.17
CA ASP A 80 3.40 -18.54 22.52
C ASP A 80 4.67 -17.86 21.97
N PRO A 81 5.88 -18.38 22.24
CA PRO A 81 7.13 -17.74 21.80
C PRO A 81 7.33 -17.73 20.28
N VAL A 82 6.56 -18.50 19.52
CA VAL A 82 6.57 -18.58 18.05
C VAL A 82 5.43 -17.75 17.45
N GLN A 83 4.22 -17.85 18.00
CA GLN A 83 3.04 -17.18 17.44
C GLN A 83 2.82 -15.77 18.00
N GLY A 84 3.19 -15.55 19.27
CA GLY A 84 2.99 -14.31 20.00
C GLY A 84 1.70 -14.30 20.83
N PRO A 85 1.17 -13.11 21.15
CA PRO A 85 -0.01 -12.95 22.00
C PRO A 85 -1.33 -13.26 21.27
N ILE A 86 -1.32 -13.21 19.93
CA ILE A 86 -2.45 -13.55 19.05
C ILE A 86 -2.03 -14.64 18.04
N PRO A 87 -2.98 -15.37 17.44
CA PRO A 87 -2.70 -16.20 16.29
C PRO A 87 -2.04 -15.40 15.15
N PRO A 88 -1.19 -16.04 14.30
CA PRO A 88 -0.56 -15.35 13.19
C PRO A 88 -1.58 -14.72 12.23
N VAL A 89 -1.35 -13.46 11.87
CA VAL A 89 -2.19 -12.75 10.91
C VAL A 89 -1.75 -13.14 9.52
N VAL A 90 -2.66 -13.73 8.72
CA VAL A 90 -2.35 -14.13 7.35
C VAL A 90 -2.79 -13.04 6.38
N LEU A 91 -1.87 -12.59 5.54
CA LEU A 91 -2.10 -11.68 4.42
C LEU A 91 -2.10 -12.49 3.12
N PRO A 92 -3.30 -12.84 2.59
CA PRO A 92 -3.39 -13.60 1.36
C PRO A 92 -2.99 -12.72 0.17
N GLN A 93 -2.38 -13.35 -0.85
CA GLN A 93 -1.92 -12.69 -2.08
C GLN A 93 -0.96 -11.51 -1.82
N ALA A 94 -0.18 -11.60 -0.74
CA ALA A 94 0.78 -10.60 -0.33
C ALA A 94 2.20 -11.12 -0.57
N THR A 95 2.99 -10.34 -1.30
CA THR A 95 4.41 -10.57 -1.49
C THR A 95 5.20 -10.04 -0.29
N ARG A 96 6.48 -10.43 -0.23
CA ARG A 96 7.40 -9.94 0.78
C ARG A 96 7.53 -8.42 0.72
N GLU A 97 7.84 -7.87 -0.45
CA GLU A 97 8.20 -6.46 -0.53
C GLU A 97 6.96 -5.56 -0.41
N GLY A 98 5.76 -6.04 -0.77
CA GLY A 98 4.51 -5.33 -0.52
C GLY A 98 4.27 -5.15 0.99
N CYS A 99 4.52 -6.20 1.78
CA CYS A 99 4.47 -6.11 3.25
C CYS A 99 5.56 -5.18 3.80
N GLU A 100 6.80 -5.26 3.28
CA GLU A 100 7.88 -4.35 3.69
C GLU A 100 7.51 -2.88 3.40
N CYS A 101 6.82 -2.57 2.30
CA CYS A 101 6.31 -1.22 2.01
C CYS A 101 5.30 -0.77 3.07
N ILE A 102 4.31 -1.61 3.39
CA ILE A 102 3.32 -1.33 4.45
C ILE A 102 4.05 -1.03 5.75
N PHE A 103 4.96 -1.89 6.19
CA PHE A 103 5.65 -1.72 7.46
C PHE A 103 6.58 -0.50 7.47
N ALA A 104 7.23 -0.18 6.35
CA ALA A 104 7.99 1.05 6.20
C ALA A 104 7.10 2.29 6.36
N TYR A 105 5.89 2.29 5.78
CA TYR A 105 4.93 3.38 5.98
C TYR A 105 4.51 3.50 7.45
N LEU A 106 4.19 2.39 8.10
CA LEU A 106 3.85 2.36 9.52
C LEU A 106 4.99 2.92 10.40
N ASP A 107 6.24 2.75 9.98
CA ASP A 107 7.38 3.32 10.69
C ASP A 107 7.47 4.84 10.52
N LEU A 108 7.23 5.33 9.31
CA LEU A 108 7.20 6.77 9.03
C LEU A 108 6.13 7.49 9.85
N ILE A 109 4.90 6.95 9.89
CA ILE A 109 3.77 7.63 10.53
C ILE A 109 3.79 7.57 12.07
N GLN A 110 4.71 6.80 12.68
CA GLN A 110 4.96 6.90 14.12
C GLN A 110 5.51 8.28 14.51
N THR A 111 6.13 9.00 13.58
CA THR A 111 6.76 10.30 13.83
C THR A 111 6.29 11.40 12.90
N ARG A 112 5.51 11.06 11.88
CA ARG A 112 5.02 11.97 10.84
C ARG A 112 3.50 11.89 10.79
N VAL A 113 2.86 13.03 10.56
CA VAL A 113 1.40 13.10 10.41
C VAL A 113 1.06 12.97 8.92
N PRO A 114 0.27 11.97 8.51
CA PRO A 114 -0.20 11.84 7.14
C PRO A 114 -1.07 13.01 6.69
N THR A 115 -1.04 13.31 5.40
CA THR A 115 -1.92 14.31 4.82
C THR A 115 -3.36 13.78 4.73
N LEU A 116 -4.33 14.62 5.06
CA LEU A 116 -5.74 14.35 4.83
C LEU A 116 -6.14 14.79 3.41
N LEU A 117 -6.22 13.83 2.50
CA LEU A 117 -6.60 14.07 1.11
C LEU A 117 -8.11 14.26 0.96
N SER A 118 -8.52 15.40 0.42
CA SER A 118 -9.92 15.63 0.03
C SER A 118 -10.29 14.84 -1.22
N LYS A 119 -11.53 14.34 -1.28
CA LYS A 119 -12.08 13.62 -2.44
C LYS A 119 -13.19 14.45 -3.11
N PRO A 120 -13.22 14.62 -4.44
CA PRO A 120 -12.21 14.19 -5.41
C PRO A 120 -10.90 14.99 -5.29
N LEU A 121 -9.81 14.46 -5.88
CA LEU A 121 -8.56 15.21 -5.99
C LEU A 121 -8.80 16.49 -6.80
N ARG A 122 -8.26 17.60 -6.33
CA ARG A 122 -8.41 18.92 -6.95
C ARG A 122 -7.18 19.38 -7.73
N ALA A 123 -6.06 18.69 -7.57
CA ALA A 123 -4.76 18.98 -8.17
C ALA A 123 -3.94 17.67 -8.24
N PRO A 124 -2.82 17.66 -8.99
CA PRO A 124 -1.85 16.56 -8.92
C PRO A 124 -1.38 16.28 -7.50
N LEU A 125 -1.12 15.01 -7.18
CA LEU A 125 -0.84 14.59 -5.79
C LEU A 125 0.37 15.30 -5.19
N GLU A 126 1.40 15.57 -5.98
CA GLU A 126 2.63 16.24 -5.53
C GLU A 126 2.40 17.65 -4.99
N GLU A 127 1.27 18.28 -5.34
CA GLU A 127 0.88 19.60 -4.82
C GLU A 127 0.06 19.51 -3.53
N LEU A 128 -0.43 18.32 -3.20
CA LEU A 128 -1.41 18.10 -2.14
C LEU A 128 -0.81 17.44 -0.89
N VAL A 129 0.29 16.69 -1.02
CA VAL A 129 0.89 15.91 0.07
C VAL A 129 2.27 16.43 0.45
N TYR A 130 2.80 15.98 1.58
CA TYR A 130 4.16 16.34 1.98
C TYR A 130 5.21 15.58 1.15
N ASP A 131 6.40 16.19 1.01
CA ASP A 131 7.54 15.59 0.28
C ASP A 131 7.87 14.16 0.73
N TRP A 132 7.69 13.86 2.02
CA TRP A 132 7.97 12.52 2.51
C TRP A 132 6.98 11.46 2.02
N GLU A 133 5.72 11.83 1.79
CA GLU A 133 4.69 10.95 1.23
C GLU A 133 4.99 10.68 -0.23
N MET A 134 5.38 11.72 -0.99
CA MET A 134 5.86 11.56 -2.35
C MET A 134 7.10 10.68 -2.43
N ASN A 135 8.11 10.93 -1.58
CA ASN A 135 9.33 10.12 -1.55
C ASN A 135 9.02 8.66 -1.19
N TYR A 136 8.11 8.41 -0.25
CA TYR A 136 7.65 7.07 0.07
C TYR A 136 7.00 6.39 -1.15
N LEU A 137 6.08 7.06 -1.86
CA LEU A 137 5.43 6.50 -3.05
C LEU A 137 6.45 6.19 -4.16
N LEU A 138 7.35 7.12 -4.44
CA LEU A 138 8.36 6.97 -5.49
C LEU A 138 9.36 5.88 -5.16
N GLU A 139 9.92 5.89 -3.96
CA GLU A 139 11.02 4.99 -3.59
C GLU A 139 10.54 3.59 -3.20
N GLN A 140 9.43 3.49 -2.46
CA GLN A 140 8.95 2.21 -1.92
C GLN A 140 7.92 1.57 -2.84
N CYS A 141 7.00 2.36 -3.41
CA CYS A 141 5.84 1.80 -4.11
C CYS A 141 5.99 1.70 -5.64
N LEU A 142 6.89 2.47 -6.28
CA LEU A 142 6.93 2.58 -7.75
C LEU A 142 8.29 2.29 -8.38
N MET A 143 9.32 3.08 -8.05
CA MET A 143 10.53 3.22 -8.87
C MET A 143 11.82 2.76 -8.19
N GLY A 144 11.83 2.59 -6.86
CA GLY A 144 13.06 2.37 -6.09
C GLY A 144 13.85 3.66 -5.86
N LYS A 145 14.92 3.58 -5.06
CA LYS A 145 15.74 4.73 -4.58
C LYS A 145 16.50 5.54 -5.65
N ALA A 146 16.29 5.27 -6.94
CA ALA A 146 17.16 5.77 -8.02
C ALA A 146 16.48 6.76 -8.98
N HIS A 147 15.30 7.30 -8.65
CA HIS A 147 14.53 8.09 -9.62
C HIS A 147 14.28 9.53 -9.17
N GLU A 148 14.83 10.48 -9.93
CA GLU A 148 14.57 11.93 -9.79
C GLU A 148 13.43 12.39 -10.70
N SER A 149 12.26 11.73 -10.64
CA SER A 149 11.11 12.28 -11.35
C SER A 149 10.51 13.42 -10.54
N LYS A 150 10.73 14.67 -10.99
CA LYS A 150 10.30 15.89 -10.29
C LYS A 150 8.84 16.30 -10.54
N SER A 151 8.09 15.57 -11.38
CA SER A 151 6.65 15.82 -11.63
C SER A 151 5.87 14.56 -11.97
N SER A 152 4.57 14.55 -11.66
CA SER A 152 3.66 13.43 -11.97
C SER A 152 3.57 13.15 -13.48
N ILE A 153 3.65 14.17 -14.34
CA ILE A 153 3.67 13.98 -15.80
C ILE A 153 4.91 13.19 -16.25
N ALA A 154 6.09 13.55 -15.74
CA ALA A 154 7.33 12.84 -16.08
C ALA A 154 7.31 11.40 -15.55
N LEU A 155 6.74 11.21 -14.36
CA LEU A 155 6.55 9.89 -13.77
C LEU A 155 5.56 9.02 -14.59
N CYS A 156 4.40 9.57 -14.95
CA CYS A 156 3.37 8.92 -15.77
C CYS A 156 3.98 8.36 -17.07
N ARG A 157 4.72 9.19 -17.82
CA ARG A 157 5.45 8.77 -19.03
C ARG A 157 6.46 7.66 -18.77
N THR A 158 7.14 7.71 -17.63
CA THR A 158 8.15 6.71 -17.27
C THR A 158 7.49 5.37 -16.95
N LEU A 159 6.39 5.38 -16.20
CA LEU A 159 5.61 4.19 -15.87
C LEU A 159 5.00 3.57 -17.13
N ALA A 160 4.36 4.37 -17.99
CA ALA A 160 3.79 3.90 -19.25
C ALA A 160 4.83 3.20 -20.14
N LYS A 161 6.07 3.72 -20.20
CA LYS A 161 7.18 3.09 -20.94
C LYS A 161 7.67 1.77 -20.33
N ARG A 162 7.61 1.64 -19.00
CA ARG A 162 7.99 0.40 -18.30
C ARG A 162 6.90 -0.67 -18.40
N GLY A 163 5.67 -0.28 -18.74
CA GLY A 163 4.53 -1.16 -18.89
C GLY A 163 3.75 -1.36 -17.59
N PRO A 164 2.65 -2.13 -17.64
CA PRO A 164 1.69 -2.22 -16.55
C PRO A 164 2.26 -2.83 -15.27
N SER A 165 3.24 -3.73 -15.37
CA SER A 165 3.89 -4.34 -14.21
C SER A 165 4.63 -3.34 -13.32
N SER A 166 4.89 -2.12 -13.82
CA SER A 166 5.44 -1.04 -13.00
C SER A 166 4.47 -0.52 -11.93
N MET A 167 3.18 -0.87 -12.05
CA MET A 167 2.13 -0.49 -11.10
C MET A 167 1.81 -1.59 -10.08
N ASP A 168 2.32 -2.81 -10.27
CA ASP A 168 1.97 -3.98 -9.44
C ASP A 168 2.17 -3.72 -7.95
N ARG A 169 3.30 -3.09 -7.59
CA ARG A 169 3.65 -2.81 -6.20
C ARG A 169 2.70 -1.80 -5.55
N ILE A 170 2.40 -0.68 -6.20
CA ILE A 170 1.50 0.32 -5.63
C ILE A 170 0.06 -0.21 -5.53
N LEU A 171 -0.37 -1.04 -6.48
CA LEU A 171 -1.68 -1.70 -6.46
C LEU A 171 -1.77 -2.70 -5.29
N GLU A 172 -0.75 -3.53 -5.12
CA GLU A 172 -0.64 -4.45 -3.99
C GLU A 172 -0.68 -3.68 -2.65
N VAL A 173 0.10 -2.61 -2.50
CA VAL A 173 0.12 -1.79 -1.29
C VAL A 173 -1.25 -1.15 -1.03
N ALA A 174 -1.95 -0.68 -2.07
CA ALA A 174 -3.30 -0.15 -1.92
C ALA A 174 -4.29 -1.20 -1.40
N MET A 175 -4.24 -2.42 -1.94
CA MET A 175 -5.07 -3.54 -1.50
C MET A 175 -4.76 -3.96 -0.07
N LEU A 176 -3.48 -4.06 0.28
CA LEU A 176 -3.04 -4.39 1.64
C LEU A 176 -3.42 -3.31 2.65
N ALA A 177 -3.31 -2.03 2.27
CA ALA A 177 -3.71 -0.91 3.12
C ALA A 177 -5.22 -0.91 3.37
N ASP A 178 -6.04 -1.23 2.37
CA ASP A 178 -7.49 -1.37 2.55
C ASP A 178 -7.83 -2.58 3.44
N PHE A 179 -7.20 -3.74 3.21
CA PHE A 179 -7.40 -4.94 4.04
C PHE A 179 -7.03 -4.70 5.52
N LEU A 180 -5.88 -4.07 5.77
CA LEU A 180 -5.40 -3.75 7.12
C LEU A 180 -6.08 -2.51 7.73
N LEU A 181 -6.94 -1.84 6.97
CA LEU A 181 -7.65 -0.62 7.36
C LEU A 181 -6.70 0.52 7.77
N ILE A 182 -5.64 0.73 6.97
CA ILE A 182 -4.68 1.84 7.09
C ILE A 182 -5.17 2.98 6.17
N GLU A 183 -6.19 3.70 6.62
CA GLU A 183 -6.89 4.70 5.80
C GLU A 183 -5.97 5.73 5.14
N PRO A 184 -4.97 6.33 5.83
CA PRO A 184 -4.10 7.32 5.21
C PRO A 184 -3.26 6.75 4.06
N LEU A 185 -2.79 5.49 4.18
CA LEU A 185 -2.00 4.84 3.13
C LEU A 185 -2.86 4.46 1.93
N ARG A 186 -4.07 3.94 2.18
CA ARG A 186 -5.03 3.67 1.11
C ARG A 186 -5.36 4.95 0.35
N ASP A 187 -5.69 6.02 1.06
CA ASP A 187 -6.04 7.28 0.42
C ASP A 187 -4.85 7.90 -0.34
N LEU A 188 -3.63 7.77 0.19
CA LEU A 188 -2.40 8.21 -0.49
C LEU A 188 -2.13 7.40 -1.77
N THR A 189 -2.21 6.07 -1.72
CA THR A 189 -1.98 5.21 -2.89
C THR A 189 -3.07 5.37 -3.94
N CYS A 190 -4.34 5.42 -3.55
CA CYS A 190 -5.44 5.74 -4.47
C CYS A 190 -5.30 7.15 -5.06
N GLY A 191 -4.87 8.12 -4.25
CA GLY A 191 -4.61 9.48 -4.70
C GLY A 191 -3.50 9.52 -5.77
N MET A 192 -2.45 8.71 -5.60
CA MET A 192 -1.40 8.58 -6.59
C MET A 192 -1.90 7.99 -7.91
N LEU A 193 -2.68 6.92 -7.86
CA LEU A 193 -3.27 6.30 -9.05
C LEU A 193 -4.18 7.29 -9.81
N ALA A 194 -5.02 8.02 -9.08
CA ALA A 194 -5.88 9.04 -9.65
C ALA A 194 -5.08 10.21 -10.24
N SER A 195 -4.00 10.65 -9.59
CA SER A 195 -3.09 11.67 -10.11
C SER A 195 -2.42 11.24 -11.42
N LEU A 196 -1.98 9.98 -11.53
CA LEU A 196 -1.43 9.43 -12.77
C LEU A 196 -2.46 9.43 -13.90
N ALA A 197 -3.71 9.07 -13.61
CA ALA A 197 -4.78 9.10 -14.59
C ALA A 197 -5.10 10.54 -15.06
N LEU A 198 -5.14 11.51 -14.14
CA LEU A 198 -5.36 12.93 -14.46
C LEU A 198 -4.20 13.56 -15.25
N THR A 199 -2.98 13.03 -15.10
CA THR A 199 -1.78 13.55 -15.77
C THR A 199 -1.40 12.79 -17.04
N ALA A 200 -2.13 11.72 -17.38
CA ALA A 200 -1.94 11.03 -18.66
C ALA A 200 -2.21 12.00 -19.82
N GLY A 201 -1.20 12.19 -20.67
CA GLY A 201 -1.25 13.16 -21.77
C GLY A 201 -2.04 12.67 -22.99
N SER A 202 -2.47 11.41 -23.00
CA SER A 202 -3.29 10.81 -24.04
C SER A 202 -4.03 9.58 -23.54
N GLU A 203 -5.13 9.23 -24.20
CA GLU A 203 -5.87 7.98 -23.95
C GLU A 203 -4.98 6.74 -24.12
N LYS A 204 -4.09 6.74 -25.12
CA LYS A 204 -3.12 5.66 -25.32
C LYS A 204 -2.21 5.46 -24.11
N GLU A 205 -1.72 6.54 -23.51
CA GLU A 205 -0.88 6.48 -22.31
C GLU A 205 -1.66 5.93 -21.11
N LEU A 206 -2.92 6.34 -20.95
CA LEU A 206 -3.81 5.82 -19.91
C LEU A 206 -4.06 4.32 -20.07
N LEU A 207 -4.40 3.86 -21.29
CA LEU A 207 -4.59 2.44 -21.58
C LEU A 207 -3.33 1.62 -21.26
N GLN A 208 -2.16 2.12 -21.65
CA GLN A 208 -0.88 1.46 -21.34
C GLN A 208 -0.62 1.33 -19.84
N LEU A 209 -0.92 2.36 -19.04
CA LEU A 209 -0.81 2.29 -17.58
C LEU A 209 -1.76 1.24 -16.98
N CYS A 210 -2.96 1.12 -17.55
CA CYS A 210 -3.96 0.14 -17.13
C CYS A 210 -3.70 -1.29 -17.67
N GLY A 211 -2.67 -1.48 -18.51
CA GLY A 211 -2.41 -2.76 -19.15
C GLY A 211 -3.47 -3.15 -20.19
N LEU A 212 -4.12 -2.15 -20.78
CA LEU A 212 -5.14 -2.31 -21.82
C LEU A 212 -4.52 -2.00 -23.19
N ASP A 213 -4.86 -2.81 -24.18
CA ASP A 213 -4.28 -2.70 -25.53
C ASP A 213 -5.04 -1.72 -26.44
N HIS A 214 -6.34 -1.52 -26.19
CA HIS A 214 -7.22 -0.70 -27.02
C HIS A 214 -8.42 -0.18 -26.22
N THR A 215 -9.06 0.85 -26.77
CA THR A 215 -10.39 1.28 -26.34
C THR A 215 -11.43 0.26 -26.76
N LEU A 216 -12.49 0.10 -25.97
CA LEU A 216 -13.63 -0.71 -26.39
C LEU A 216 -14.31 -0.04 -27.58
N THR A 217 -14.65 -0.84 -28.59
CA THR A 217 -15.44 -0.42 -29.74
C THR A 217 -16.91 -0.23 -29.38
N GLU A 218 -17.66 0.52 -30.18
CA GLU A 218 -19.11 0.67 -30.02
C GLU A 218 -19.84 -0.68 -29.97
N GLU A 219 -19.41 -1.64 -30.79
CA GLU A 219 -19.97 -3.00 -30.81
C GLU A 219 -19.73 -3.74 -29.49
N GLU A 220 -18.56 -3.56 -28.88
CA GLU A 220 -18.20 -4.15 -27.58
C GLU A 220 -18.89 -3.47 -26.40
N LEU A 221 -19.24 -2.18 -26.53
CA LEU A 221 -19.97 -1.40 -25.53
C LEU A 221 -21.49 -1.61 -25.60
N GLU A 222 -22.03 -2.06 -26.73
CA GLU A 222 -23.47 -2.27 -26.94
C GLU A 222 -24.14 -3.15 -25.85
N PRO A 223 -23.54 -4.26 -25.36
CA PRO A 223 -24.10 -5.03 -24.25
C PRO A 223 -24.17 -4.23 -22.94
N LEU A 224 -23.20 -3.32 -22.72
CA LEU A 224 -23.16 -2.45 -21.56
C LEU A 224 -24.23 -1.37 -21.68
N TYR A 225 -24.39 -0.73 -22.85
CA TYR A 225 -25.45 0.25 -23.10
C TYR A 225 -26.85 -0.34 -22.97
N LYS A 226 -27.05 -1.61 -23.36
CA LYS A 226 -28.33 -2.30 -23.13
C LYS A 226 -28.66 -2.47 -21.65
N GLN A 227 -27.64 -2.70 -20.81
CA GLN A 227 -27.82 -2.84 -19.35
C GLN A 227 -27.89 -1.47 -18.65
N LEU A 228 -27.14 -0.49 -19.14
CA LEU A 228 -26.95 0.84 -18.56
C LEU A 228 -27.12 1.91 -19.67
N PRO A 229 -28.36 2.19 -20.12
CA PRO A 229 -28.60 3.09 -21.25
C PRO A 229 -28.06 4.51 -21.06
N PHE A 230 -27.98 4.98 -19.81
CA PHE A 230 -27.47 6.31 -19.47
C PHE A 230 -25.96 6.50 -19.70
N LEU A 231 -25.21 5.41 -19.94
CA LEU A 231 -23.79 5.48 -20.31
C LEU A 231 -23.57 5.74 -21.80
N ARG A 232 -24.61 5.59 -22.62
CA ARG A 232 -24.51 5.87 -24.04
C ARG A 232 -24.26 7.38 -24.20
N PRO A 233 -23.20 7.81 -24.90
CA PRO A 233 -23.01 9.21 -25.21
C PRO A 233 -24.26 9.70 -25.93
N GLU A 234 -24.99 10.65 -25.33
CA GLU A 234 -26.03 11.36 -26.08
C GLU A 234 -25.31 12.17 -27.16
N ASP A 235 -25.74 12.03 -28.42
CA ASP A 235 -25.17 12.73 -29.57
C ASP A 235 -25.07 14.25 -29.28
N GLY A 236 -23.91 14.75 -28.83
CA GLY A 236 -23.64 16.20 -28.82
C GLY A 236 -22.94 16.86 -27.63
N PHE A 237 -22.42 16.16 -26.63
CA PHE A 237 -21.56 16.80 -25.62
C PHE A 237 -20.18 16.13 -25.52
N ALA A 238 -19.29 16.58 -26.42
CA ALA A 238 -17.83 16.45 -26.30
C ALA A 238 -17.24 17.79 -25.86
#